data_AF-A0A948EGG9-F1
#
_entry.id   AF-A0A948EGG9-F1
#
_cell.length_a   1.000
_cell.length_b   1.000
_cell.length_c   1.000
_cell.angle_alpha   90.00
_cell.angle_beta   90.00
_cell.angle_gamma   90.00
#
_symmetry.space_group_name_H-M   'P 1'
#
loop_
_entity.id
_entity.type
_entity.pdbx_description
1 polymer ?
#
loop_
_entity_poly.entity_id
_entity_poly.type
_entity_poly.pdbx_seq_one_letter_code
_entity_poly.pdbx_strand_id
1 'polypeptide(L)'
;MKNNTRILPEKVTKPIQLLAAWLSGLIIVDGIYLFAAIQINSPSWASGLLVIASIINVPLFLLSIFMLQTKFRPEMQEDSYYSKYLEQKYTLGERSASKTDIETLNKKLAEEIIREIGPTAGSKKQRVVELLQTSEIHRIAYSEGHRRVLSELFLNPQEWPTLVDAYRNDPVFLEDIDVLEQNGLITYKKDDLKTCKLTLRGTQVAELAKKDNNLFEQRRHYPSFKSNL
;
A
#
# COMPACT_ATOMS: atom_id res chain seq x y z
N MET A 1 4.68 30.18 -27.57
CA MET A 1 4.28 29.61 -26.25
C MET A 1 2.76 29.53 -26.22
N LYS A 2 2.19 28.32 -26.31
CA LYS A 2 0.75 28.07 -26.24
C LYS A 2 0.52 27.15 -25.03
N ASN A 3 0.07 27.70 -23.91
CA ASN A 3 -0.32 26.92 -22.73
C ASN A 3 -1.68 26.29 -23.01
N ASN A 4 -1.66 25.05 -23.49
CA ASN A 4 -2.85 24.21 -23.60
C ASN A 4 -3.08 23.55 -22.24
N THR A 5 -3.70 24.27 -21.31
CA THR A 5 -4.28 23.69 -20.09
C THR A 5 -5.52 22.90 -20.48
N ARG A 6 -5.33 21.74 -21.11
CA ARG A 6 -6.40 20.76 -21.29
C ARG A 6 -6.70 20.17 -19.91
N ILE A 7 -7.73 20.70 -19.26
CA ILE A 7 -8.30 20.08 -18.06
C ILE A 7 -8.88 18.75 -18.53
N LEU A 8 -8.18 17.65 -18.22
CA LEU A 8 -8.62 16.28 -18.49
C LEU A 8 -9.74 15.94 -17.50
N PRO A 9 -11.01 15.79 -17.94
CA PRO A 9 -12.16 15.54 -17.05
C PRO A 9 -12.01 14.22 -16.28
N GLU A 10 -11.26 13.28 -16.86
CA GLU A 10 -10.94 11.95 -16.31
C GLU A 10 -10.05 11.99 -15.05
N LYS A 11 -9.43 13.14 -14.73
CA LYS A 11 -8.66 13.34 -13.48
C LYS A 11 -9.47 13.96 -12.34
N VAL A 12 -10.76 14.24 -12.54
CA VAL A 12 -11.68 14.68 -11.47
C VAL A 12 -12.22 13.46 -10.73
N THR A 13 -11.33 12.63 -10.19
CA THR A 13 -11.69 11.39 -9.48
C THR A 13 -11.65 11.55 -7.97
N LYS A 14 -11.15 12.68 -7.48
CA LYS A 14 -11.14 12.97 -6.04
C LYS A 14 -12.44 13.65 -5.65
N PRO A 15 -13.27 13.06 -4.76
CA PRO A 15 -14.51 13.68 -4.30
C PRO A 15 -14.33 15.09 -3.73
N ILE A 16 -13.13 15.43 -3.26
CA ILE A 16 -12.74 16.79 -2.85
C ILE A 16 -12.80 17.81 -4.01
N GLN A 17 -12.41 17.41 -5.23
CA GLN A 17 -12.44 18.31 -6.39
C GLN A 17 -13.87 18.54 -6.90
N LEU A 18 -14.70 17.51 -6.86
CA LEU A 18 -16.13 17.63 -7.17
C LEU A 18 -16.82 18.56 -6.16
N LEU A 19 -16.50 18.42 -4.87
CA LEU A 19 -17.01 19.29 -3.81
C LEU A 19 -16.58 20.76 -4.00
N ALA A 20 -15.33 21.00 -4.40
CA ALA A 20 -14.85 22.34 -4.72
C ALA A 20 -15.56 22.97 -5.93
N ALA A 21 -15.87 22.18 -6.95
CA ALA A 21 -16.63 22.62 -8.12
C ALA A 21 -18.07 23.01 -7.74
N TRP A 22 -18.74 22.19 -6.93
CA TRP A 22 -20.09 22.49 -6.45
C TRP A 22 -20.13 23.71 -5.51
N LEU A 23 -19.14 23.88 -4.63
CA LEU A 23 -19.01 25.07 -3.78
C LEU A 23 -18.82 26.34 -4.61
N SER A 24 -18.00 26.26 -5.66
CA SER A 24 -17.78 27.37 -6.58
C SER A 24 -19.06 27.71 -7.35
N GLY A 25 -19.82 26.70 -7.77
CA GLY A 25 -21.15 26.86 -8.36
C GLY A 25 -22.14 27.56 -7.42
N LEU A 26 -22.15 27.17 -6.14
CA LEU A 26 -23.00 27.80 -5.12
C LEU A 26 -22.71 29.30 -4.98
N ILE A 27 -21.43 29.66 -4.83
CA ILE A 27 -20.99 31.07 -4.68
C ILE A 27 -21.40 31.89 -5.90
N ILE A 28 -21.29 31.34 -7.11
CA ILE A 28 -21.68 32.02 -8.34
C ILE A 28 -23.20 32.23 -8.39
N VAL A 29 -24.00 31.21 -8.06
CA VAL A 29 -25.47 31.29 -8.08
C VAL A 29 -25.98 32.29 -7.04
N ASP A 30 -25.47 32.25 -5.81
CA ASP A 30 -25.81 33.21 -4.76
C ASP A 30 -25.38 34.63 -5.15
N GLY A 31 -24.20 34.78 -5.75
CA GLY A 31 -23.74 36.04 -6.32
C GLY A 31 -24.70 36.61 -7.37
N ILE A 32 -25.24 35.76 -8.26
CA ILE A 32 -26.24 36.16 -9.26
C ILE A 32 -27.57 36.55 -8.59
N TYR A 33 -28.02 35.84 -7.56
CA TYR A 33 -29.26 36.18 -6.83
C TYR A 33 -29.16 37.53 -6.12
N LEU A 34 -28.04 37.79 -5.43
CA LEU A 34 -27.83 39.09 -4.77
C LEU A 34 -27.65 40.20 -5.79
N PHE A 35 -26.92 39.96 -6.89
CA PHE A 35 -26.75 40.93 -7.95
C PHE A 35 -28.09 41.30 -8.63
N ALA A 36 -28.92 40.29 -8.93
CA ALA A 36 -30.26 40.49 -9.47
C ALA A 36 -31.19 41.20 -8.47
N ALA A 37 -31.07 40.91 -7.17
CA ALA A 37 -31.84 41.57 -6.11
C ALA A 37 -31.56 43.08 -6.04
N ILE A 38 -30.33 43.51 -6.33
CA ILE A 38 -29.94 44.94 -6.39
C ILE A 38 -30.48 45.60 -7.67
N GLN A 39 -30.60 44.84 -8.77
CA GLN A 39 -31.05 45.37 -10.06
C GLN A 39 -32.57 45.48 -10.18
N ILE A 40 -33.33 44.67 -9.43
CA ILE A 40 -34.79 44.71 -9.41
C ILE A 40 -35.28 45.81 -8.45
N ASN A 41 -35.70 46.93 -9.02
CA ASN A 41 -36.30 48.05 -8.28
C ASN A 41 -37.81 47.90 -8.07
N SER A 42 -38.50 47.03 -8.84
CA SER A 42 -39.93 46.79 -8.71
C SER A 42 -40.29 45.42 -9.32
N PRO A 43 -41.16 44.61 -8.67
CA PRO A 43 -41.77 44.82 -7.36
C PRO A 43 -40.82 44.51 -6.18
N SER A 44 -40.97 45.23 -5.07
CA SER A 44 -40.03 45.20 -3.92
C SER A 44 -39.92 43.84 -3.21
N TRP A 45 -40.97 43.01 -3.28
CA TRP A 45 -40.98 41.67 -2.69
C TRP A 45 -40.05 40.70 -3.44
N ALA A 46 -39.78 40.93 -4.73
CA ALA A 46 -38.95 40.04 -5.55
C ALA A 46 -37.49 40.08 -5.11
N SER A 47 -36.97 41.28 -4.77
CA SER A 47 -35.62 41.45 -4.23
C SER A 47 -35.47 40.73 -2.88
N GLY A 48 -36.43 40.91 -1.97
CA GLY A 48 -36.45 40.20 -0.68
C GLY A 48 -36.51 38.68 -0.83
N LEU A 49 -37.28 38.17 -1.79
CA LEU A 49 -37.39 36.74 -2.06
C LEU A 49 -36.05 36.15 -2.54
N LEU A 50 -35.31 36.86 -3.40
CA LEU A 50 -33.99 36.42 -3.88
C LEU A 50 -32.94 36.38 -2.76
N VAL A 51 -33.00 37.34 -1.82
CA VAL A 51 -32.12 37.35 -0.64
C VAL A 51 -32.43 36.15 0.27
N ILE A 52 -33.72 35.89 0.55
CA ILE A 52 -34.14 34.73 1.35
C ILE A 52 -33.75 33.42 0.65
N ALA A 53 -33.93 33.34 -0.67
CA ALA A 53 -33.54 32.18 -1.46
C ALA A 53 -32.04 31.90 -1.33
N SER A 54 -31.17 32.91 -1.41
CA SER A 54 -29.73 32.75 -1.22
C SER A 54 -29.36 32.31 0.21
N ILE A 55 -30.03 32.85 1.23
CA ILE A 55 -29.80 32.44 2.63
C ILE A 55 -30.17 30.98 2.86
N ILE A 56 -31.27 30.50 2.27
CA ILE A 56 -31.74 29.11 2.41
C ILE A 56 -30.90 28.15 1.54
N ASN A 57 -30.36 28.63 0.42
CA ASN A 57 -29.57 27.84 -0.50
C ASN A 57 -28.31 27.26 0.17
N VAL A 58 -27.63 28.04 1.01
CA VAL A 58 -26.41 27.63 1.73
C VAL A 58 -26.64 26.43 2.67
N PRO A 59 -27.57 26.46 3.65
CA PRO A 59 -27.81 25.32 4.54
C PRO A 59 -28.37 24.11 3.80
N LEU A 60 -29.21 24.30 2.77
CA LEU A 60 -29.71 23.20 1.94
C LEU A 60 -28.58 22.50 1.18
N PHE A 61 -27.63 23.27 0.65
CA PHE A 61 -26.46 22.75 -0.03
C PHE A 61 -25.53 22.01 0.94
N LEU A 62 -25.24 22.57 2.12
CA LEU A 62 -24.43 21.91 3.14
C LEU A 62 -25.05 20.58 3.61
N LEU A 63 -26.38 20.55 3.79
CA LEU A 63 -27.10 19.31 4.11
C LEU A 63 -26.96 18.26 3.00
N SER A 64 -27.07 18.69 1.74
CA SER A 64 -26.92 17.82 0.56
C SER A 64 -25.49 17.26 0.47
N ILE A 65 -24.48 18.09 0.70
CA ILE A 65 -23.08 17.67 0.75
C ILE A 65 -22.84 16.70 1.92
N PHE A 66 -23.39 16.97 3.10
CA PHE A 66 -23.29 16.08 4.25
C PHE A 66 -23.94 14.71 3.98
N MET A 67 -25.10 14.70 3.32
CA MET A 67 -25.78 13.48 2.90
C MET A 67 -24.97 12.69 1.85
N LEU A 68 -24.34 13.38 0.89
CA LEU A 68 -23.42 12.77 -0.08
C LEU A 68 -22.18 12.17 0.62
N GLN A 69 -21.57 12.92 1.54
CA GLN A 69 -20.39 12.47 2.29
C GLN A 69 -20.67 11.28 3.20
N THR A 70 -21.89 11.13 3.72
CA THR A 70 -22.29 9.99 4.56
C THR A 70 -22.71 8.78 3.72
N LYS A 71 -23.43 8.99 2.62
CA LYS A 71 -23.93 7.92 1.74
C LYS A 71 -22.85 7.28 0.87
N PHE A 72 -21.89 8.05 0.36
CA PHE A 72 -20.81 7.56 -0.50
C PHE A 72 -19.50 7.31 0.27
N ARG A 73 -19.49 7.49 1.60
CA ARG A 73 -18.36 7.11 2.47
C ARG A 73 -18.00 5.62 2.39
N PRO A 74 -18.98 4.68 2.39
CA PRO A 74 -18.70 3.26 2.30
C PRO A 74 -18.06 2.90 0.96
N GLU A 75 -18.64 3.37 -0.15
CA GLU A 75 -18.14 3.08 -1.52
C GLU A 75 -16.72 3.63 -1.76
N MET A 76 -16.41 4.79 -1.19
CA MET A 76 -15.09 5.41 -1.31
C MET A 76 -14.01 4.74 -0.42
N GLN A 77 -14.42 4.01 0.61
CA GLN A 77 -13.51 3.23 1.48
C GLN A 77 -13.38 1.78 1.03
N GLU A 78 -14.39 1.22 0.38
CA GLU A 78 -14.39 -0.18 -0.07
C GLU A 78 -13.70 -0.35 -1.44
N ASP A 79 -13.87 0.56 -2.41
CA ASP A 79 -13.82 0.08 -3.80
C ASP A 79 -12.57 0.32 -4.65
N SER A 80 -11.59 1.17 -4.29
CA SER A 80 -10.41 1.32 -5.20
C SER A 80 -9.25 0.37 -4.90
N TYR A 81 -8.99 0.10 -3.63
CA TYR A 81 -7.84 -0.71 -3.19
C TYR A 81 -8.28 -1.97 -2.47
N TYR A 82 -9.39 -1.96 -1.72
CA TYR A 82 -9.83 -3.10 -0.94
C TYR A 82 -10.62 -4.10 -1.80
N SER A 83 -11.57 -3.63 -2.63
CA SER A 83 -12.21 -4.48 -3.64
C SER A 83 -11.21 -5.04 -4.64
N LYS A 84 -10.23 -4.24 -5.08
CA LYS A 84 -9.19 -4.72 -6.01
C LYS A 84 -8.23 -5.71 -5.33
N TYR A 85 -7.90 -5.52 -4.06
CA TYR A 85 -7.11 -6.45 -3.25
C TYR A 85 -7.88 -7.74 -2.94
N LEU A 86 -9.17 -7.65 -2.63
CA LEU A 86 -10.05 -8.80 -2.38
C LEU A 86 -10.31 -9.57 -3.68
N GLU A 87 -10.66 -8.88 -4.76
CA GLU A 87 -10.82 -9.46 -6.10
C GLU A 87 -9.51 -10.11 -6.55
N GLN A 88 -8.35 -9.48 -6.32
CA GLN A 88 -7.05 -10.09 -6.60
C GLN A 88 -6.79 -11.31 -5.70
N LYS A 89 -7.13 -11.27 -4.40
CA LYS A 89 -6.95 -12.37 -3.45
C LYS A 89 -7.90 -13.56 -3.72
N TYR A 90 -9.14 -13.31 -4.12
CA TYR A 90 -10.12 -14.33 -4.47
C TYR A 90 -9.90 -14.87 -5.89
N THR A 91 -9.54 -14.01 -6.85
CA THR A 91 -9.21 -14.44 -8.23
C THR A 91 -7.88 -15.22 -8.28
N LEU A 92 -6.90 -14.89 -7.43
CA LEU A 92 -5.66 -15.67 -7.26
C LEU A 92 -5.84 -16.90 -6.34
N GLY A 93 -6.85 -16.92 -5.49
CA GLY A 93 -7.17 -18.03 -4.60
C GLY A 93 -7.85 -19.20 -5.31
N GLU A 94 -8.63 -18.93 -6.36
CA GLU A 94 -9.40 -19.95 -7.10
C GLU A 94 -8.84 -20.32 -8.47
N ARG A 95 -7.82 -19.60 -8.97
CA ARG A 95 -7.03 -20.06 -10.12
C ARG A 95 -5.58 -20.09 -9.71
N SER A 96 -5.03 -21.30 -9.75
CA SER A 96 -3.61 -21.59 -9.92
C SER A 96 -3.06 -20.78 -11.11
N ALA A 97 -2.82 -19.48 -10.91
CA ALA A 97 -2.35 -18.56 -11.92
C ALA A 97 -0.86 -18.84 -12.09
N SER A 98 -0.55 -19.43 -13.24
CA SER A 98 0.80 -19.75 -13.66
C SER A 98 1.71 -18.52 -13.49
N LYS A 99 2.91 -18.71 -12.91
CA LYS A 99 3.95 -17.68 -12.70
C LYS A 99 4.17 -16.76 -13.91
N THR A 100 3.89 -17.25 -15.12
CA THR A 100 3.97 -16.52 -16.40
C THR A 100 3.02 -15.32 -16.51
N ASP A 101 1.84 -15.34 -15.88
CA ASP A 101 0.84 -14.26 -16.02
C ASP A 101 1.20 -13.04 -15.16
N ILE A 102 1.77 -13.29 -13.98
CA ILE A 102 2.30 -12.25 -13.09
C ILE A 102 3.53 -11.59 -13.73
N GLU A 103 4.38 -12.37 -14.40
CA GLU A 103 5.59 -11.87 -15.04
C GLU A 103 5.30 -11.04 -16.30
N THR A 104 4.29 -11.42 -17.08
CA THR A 104 3.81 -10.65 -18.24
C THR A 104 3.10 -9.36 -17.83
N LEU A 105 2.31 -9.38 -16.75
CA LEU A 105 1.67 -8.17 -16.22
C LEU A 105 2.71 -7.16 -15.69
N ASN A 106 3.74 -7.65 -14.99
CA ASN A 106 4.85 -6.82 -14.51
C ASN A 106 5.66 -6.20 -15.65
N LYS A 107 5.90 -6.94 -16.74
CA LYS A 107 6.53 -6.39 -17.95
C LYS A 107 5.69 -5.30 -18.59
N LYS A 108 4.37 -5.53 -18.72
CA LYS A 108 3.45 -4.59 -19.37
C LYS A 108 3.31 -3.29 -18.57
N LEU A 109 3.23 -3.38 -17.24
CA LEU A 109 3.25 -2.22 -16.34
C LEU A 109 4.59 -1.47 -16.40
N ALA A 110 5.70 -2.19 -16.47
CA ALA A 110 7.02 -1.57 -16.62
C ALA A 110 7.16 -0.82 -17.96
N GLU A 111 6.62 -1.35 -19.05
CA GLU A 111 6.62 -0.70 -20.37
C GLU A 111 5.70 0.54 -20.42
N GLU A 112 4.52 0.48 -19.79
CA GLU A 112 3.60 1.63 -19.68
C GLU A 112 4.24 2.78 -18.90
N ILE A 113 4.92 2.48 -17.79
CA ILE A 113 5.65 3.46 -16.96
C ILE A 113 6.84 4.06 -17.73
N ILE A 114 7.53 3.27 -18.57
CA ILE A 114 8.62 3.75 -19.42
C ILE A 114 8.10 4.70 -20.51
N ARG A 115 6.90 4.43 -21.03
CA ARG A 115 6.25 5.25 -22.06
C ARG A 115 5.74 6.58 -21.51
N GLU A 116 5.28 6.62 -20.26
CA GLU A 116 4.73 7.82 -19.63
C GLU A 116 5.81 8.79 -19.10
N ILE A 117 7.04 8.32 -18.86
CA ILE A 117 8.09 9.12 -18.20
C ILE A 117 9.12 9.73 -19.17
N GLY A 118 9.21 9.30 -20.42
CA GLY A 118 10.17 9.86 -21.40
C GLY A 118 11.66 9.62 -21.03
N PRO A 119 12.61 9.87 -21.94
CA PRO A 119 13.95 9.27 -21.95
C PRO A 119 14.96 9.88 -20.94
N THR A 120 14.49 10.49 -19.84
CA THR A 120 15.34 11.26 -18.91
C THR A 120 15.37 10.68 -17.48
N ALA A 121 15.21 9.36 -17.32
CA ALA A 121 14.92 8.76 -16.01
C ALA A 121 15.75 7.51 -15.63
N GLY A 122 16.96 7.33 -16.18
CA GLY A 122 17.86 6.23 -15.77
C GLY A 122 18.14 6.20 -14.25
N SER A 123 18.42 7.36 -13.63
CA SER A 123 18.72 7.42 -12.19
C SER A 123 17.47 7.31 -11.29
N LYS A 124 16.30 7.76 -11.77
CA LYS A 124 15.03 7.64 -11.03
C LYS A 124 14.51 6.21 -11.03
N LYS A 125 14.72 5.46 -12.11
CA LYS A 125 14.35 4.04 -12.21
C LYS A 125 15.11 3.19 -11.20
N GLN A 126 16.42 3.38 -11.08
CA GLN A 126 17.23 2.73 -10.04
C GLN A 126 16.73 3.05 -8.62
N ARG A 127 16.47 4.33 -8.34
CA ARG A 127 16.03 4.80 -7.02
C ARG A 127 14.65 4.29 -6.60
N VAL A 128 13.73 4.13 -7.56
CA VAL A 128 12.40 3.54 -7.31
C VAL A 128 12.53 2.04 -7.05
N VAL A 129 13.35 1.31 -7.81
CA VAL A 129 13.61 -0.12 -7.58
C VAL A 129 14.28 -0.34 -6.21
N GLU A 130 15.23 0.50 -5.84
CA GLU A 130 15.90 0.46 -4.53
C GLU A 130 14.92 0.72 -3.38
N LEU A 131 14.02 1.70 -3.51
CA LEU A 131 12.98 1.97 -2.51
C LEU A 131 12.00 0.82 -2.36
N LEU A 132 11.57 0.20 -3.46
CA LEU A 132 10.68 -0.96 -3.43
C LEU A 132 11.36 -2.17 -2.78
N GLN A 133 12.62 -2.45 -3.13
CA GLN A 133 13.41 -3.51 -2.51
C GLN A 133 13.60 -3.27 -1.01
N THR A 134 13.87 -2.02 -0.61
CA THR A 134 14.01 -1.63 0.79
C THR A 134 12.71 -1.81 1.56
N SER A 135 11.57 -1.45 0.96
CA SER A 135 10.25 -1.62 1.58
C SER A 135 9.85 -3.08 1.78
N GLU A 136 10.17 -3.94 0.81
CA GLU A 136 9.92 -5.38 0.90
C GLU A 136 10.82 -6.02 1.96
N ILE A 137 12.11 -5.66 2.02
CA ILE A 137 13.03 -6.13 3.05
C ILE A 137 12.56 -5.70 4.45
N HIS A 138 12.08 -4.46 4.62
CA HIS A 138 11.53 -4.01 5.90
C HIS A 138 10.28 -4.80 6.31
N ARG A 139 9.36 -5.03 5.37
CA ARG A 139 8.15 -5.81 5.64
C ARG A 139 8.49 -7.23 6.08
N ILE A 140 9.39 -7.88 5.34
CA ILE A 140 9.81 -9.27 5.62
C ILE A 140 10.63 -9.33 6.91
N ALA A 141 11.49 -8.34 7.18
CA ALA A 141 12.21 -8.28 8.45
C ALA A 141 11.28 -8.06 9.63
N TYR A 142 10.19 -7.30 9.46
CA TYR A 142 9.16 -7.15 10.50
C TYR A 142 8.38 -8.45 10.72
N SER A 143 7.92 -9.09 9.65
CA SER A 143 7.06 -10.29 9.73
C SER A 143 7.84 -11.56 10.08
N GLU A 144 9.06 -11.76 9.54
CA GLU A 144 9.82 -13.00 9.69
C GLU A 144 11.04 -12.87 10.62
N GLY A 145 11.40 -11.64 11.01
CA GLY A 145 12.57 -11.36 11.87
C GLY A 145 12.55 -12.10 13.21
N HIS A 146 11.36 -12.34 13.74
CA HIS A 146 11.16 -12.98 15.03
C HIS A 146 11.24 -14.52 14.98
N ARG A 147 11.45 -15.13 13.80
CA ARG A 147 11.57 -16.58 13.68
C ARG A 147 12.90 -17.08 14.17
N ARG A 148 12.88 -18.24 14.83
CA ARG A 148 14.09 -18.85 15.43
C ARG A 148 15.07 -19.25 14.34
N VAL A 149 14.59 -19.88 13.28
CA VAL A 149 15.42 -20.39 12.17
C VAL A 149 16.26 -19.27 11.53
N LEU A 150 15.66 -18.09 11.31
CA LEU A 150 16.36 -16.94 10.74
C LEU A 150 17.48 -16.44 11.68
N SER A 151 17.20 -16.36 12.98
CA SER A 151 18.16 -15.92 13.99
C SER A 151 19.34 -16.88 14.11
N GLU A 152 19.08 -18.19 14.13
CA GLU A 152 20.10 -19.22 14.31
C GLU A 152 20.99 -19.38 13.07
N LEU A 153 20.40 -19.36 11.87
CA LEU A 153 21.17 -19.38 10.63
C LEU A 153 22.05 -18.13 10.46
N PHE A 154 21.66 -17.01 11.06
CA PHE A 154 22.40 -15.76 10.98
C PHE A 154 23.51 -15.67 12.05
N LEU A 155 23.22 -16.05 13.30
CA LEU A 155 24.15 -15.93 14.42
C LEU A 155 25.09 -17.13 14.55
N ASN A 156 24.57 -18.35 14.38
CA ASN A 156 25.28 -19.60 14.67
C ASN A 156 25.21 -20.61 13.50
N PRO A 157 25.66 -20.24 12.28
CA PRO A 157 25.57 -21.11 11.11
C PRO A 157 26.34 -22.43 11.26
N GLN A 158 27.34 -22.50 12.16
CA GLN A 158 28.12 -23.70 12.43
C GLN A 158 27.37 -24.74 13.28
N GLU A 159 26.43 -24.30 14.12
CA GLU A 159 25.63 -25.16 15.00
C GLU A 159 24.33 -25.62 14.34
N TRP A 160 24.04 -25.11 13.14
CA TRP A 160 22.84 -25.42 12.38
C TRP A 160 22.58 -26.93 12.19
N PRO A 161 23.56 -27.77 11.81
CA PRO A 161 23.33 -29.21 11.66
C PRO A 161 22.85 -29.88 12.95
N THR A 162 23.40 -29.46 14.09
CA THR A 162 23.03 -29.95 15.43
C THR A 162 21.61 -29.53 15.80
N LEU A 163 21.24 -28.30 15.44
CA LEU A 163 19.89 -27.78 15.67
C LEU A 163 18.85 -28.53 14.81
N VAL A 164 19.16 -28.79 13.55
CA VAL A 164 18.31 -29.60 12.66
C VAL A 164 18.10 -30.99 13.26
N ASP A 165 19.13 -31.63 13.79
CA ASP A 165 18.97 -32.95 14.43
C ASP A 165 18.07 -32.91 15.67
N ALA A 166 18.12 -31.83 16.46
CA ALA A 166 17.29 -31.66 17.65
C ALA A 166 15.81 -31.34 17.34
N TYR A 167 15.54 -30.59 16.25
CA TYR A 167 14.21 -30.04 15.96
C TYR A 167 13.58 -30.53 14.67
N ARG A 168 14.18 -31.49 13.94
CA ARG A 168 13.63 -32.05 12.69
C ARG A 168 12.21 -32.59 12.77
N ASN A 169 11.75 -32.96 13.97
CA ASN A 169 10.41 -33.50 14.21
C ASN A 169 9.45 -32.46 14.80
N ASP A 170 9.92 -31.22 15.04
CA ASP A 170 9.09 -30.13 15.54
C ASP A 170 8.32 -29.49 14.37
N PRO A 171 6.98 -29.52 14.37
CA PRO A 171 6.19 -28.95 13.29
C PRO A 171 6.40 -27.44 13.14
N VAL A 172 6.66 -26.71 14.22
CA VAL A 172 6.90 -25.26 14.19
C VAL A 172 8.23 -24.94 13.50
N PHE A 173 9.25 -25.78 13.72
CA PHE A 173 10.55 -25.64 13.09
C PHE A 173 10.48 -25.89 11.58
N LEU A 174 9.72 -26.90 11.15
CA LEU A 174 9.52 -27.19 9.73
C LEU A 174 8.70 -26.09 9.03
N GLU A 175 7.68 -25.55 9.70
CA GLU A 175 6.91 -24.41 9.20
C GLU A 175 7.79 -23.15 9.03
N ASP A 176 8.66 -22.86 10.01
CA ASP A 176 9.62 -21.75 9.90
C ASP A 176 10.54 -21.91 8.69
N ILE A 177 11.04 -23.12 8.42
CA ILE A 177 11.89 -23.39 7.26
C ILE A 177 11.11 -23.17 5.95
N ASP A 178 9.90 -23.73 5.84
CA ASP A 178 9.08 -23.60 4.63
C ASP A 178 8.76 -22.13 4.34
N VAL A 179 8.36 -21.35 5.36
CA VAL A 179 8.08 -19.92 5.19
C VAL A 179 9.32 -19.12 4.79
N LEU A 180 10.50 -19.42 5.36
CA LEU A 180 11.74 -18.75 5.00
C LEU A 180 12.20 -19.12 3.58
N GLU A 181 11.98 -20.36 3.16
CA GLU A 181 12.28 -20.82 1.79
C GLU A 181 11.34 -20.17 0.77
N GLN A 182 10.03 -20.14 1.04
CA GLN A 182 9.03 -19.49 0.18
C GLN A 182 9.32 -18.00 -0.02
N ASN A 183 9.83 -17.32 1.02
CA ASN A 183 10.27 -15.93 0.96
C ASN A 183 11.65 -15.74 0.30
N GLY A 184 12.33 -16.83 -0.07
CA GLY A 184 13.65 -16.84 -0.69
C GLY A 184 14.77 -16.38 0.24
N LEU A 185 14.60 -16.52 1.55
CA LEU A 185 15.56 -16.09 2.57
C LEU A 185 16.60 -17.17 2.84
N ILE A 186 16.25 -18.43 2.62
CA ILE A 186 17.14 -19.58 2.81
C ILE A 186 17.21 -20.43 1.55
N THR A 187 18.27 -21.22 1.45
CA THR A 187 18.46 -22.23 0.40
C THR A 187 19.16 -23.45 0.99
N TYR A 188 18.73 -24.64 0.60
CA TYR A 188 19.32 -25.91 0.98
C TYR A 188 19.35 -26.88 -0.20
N LYS A 189 20.22 -27.89 -0.15
CA LYS A 189 20.34 -28.88 -1.23
C LYS A 189 19.33 -30.01 -1.00
N LYS A 190 18.44 -30.24 -1.97
CA LYS A 190 17.72 -31.50 -2.25
C LYS A 190 17.36 -32.30 -0.97
N ASP A 191 16.47 -31.73 -0.15
CA ASP A 191 15.95 -32.26 1.13
C ASP A 191 16.95 -32.42 2.29
N ASP A 192 18.20 -31.97 2.14
CA ASP A 192 19.14 -31.91 3.24
C ASP A 192 19.08 -30.55 3.96
N LEU A 193 18.20 -30.49 4.97
CA LEU A 193 18.04 -29.32 5.84
C LEU A 193 19.35 -28.91 6.53
N LYS A 194 20.32 -29.81 6.72
CA LYS A 194 21.61 -29.47 7.36
C LYS A 194 22.49 -28.58 6.47
N THR A 195 22.23 -28.56 5.16
CA THR A 195 22.95 -27.71 4.21
C THR A 195 22.34 -26.34 4.04
N CYS A 196 21.34 -26.00 4.85
CA CYS A 196 20.64 -24.72 4.78
C CYS A 196 21.58 -23.55 5.04
N LYS A 197 21.47 -22.52 4.19
CA LYS A 197 22.21 -21.27 4.27
C LYS A 197 21.30 -20.10 3.96
N LEU A 198 21.61 -18.95 4.53
CA LEU A 198 20.97 -17.70 4.16
C LEU A 198 21.36 -17.28 2.75
N THR A 199 20.38 -16.80 2.00
CA THR A 199 20.61 -16.08 0.75
C THR A 199 21.07 -14.65 1.05
N LEU A 200 21.57 -13.93 0.04
CA LEU A 200 21.90 -12.50 0.20
C LEU A 200 20.72 -11.69 0.76
N ARG A 201 19.50 -12.03 0.33
CA ARG A 201 18.25 -11.43 0.82
C ARG A 201 17.98 -11.81 2.28
N GLY A 202 18.17 -13.09 2.63
CA GLY A 202 18.07 -13.58 4.01
C GLY A 202 19.00 -12.85 4.97
N THR A 203 20.26 -12.64 4.55
CA THR A 203 21.24 -11.88 5.35
C THR A 203 20.83 -10.42 5.53
N GLN A 204 20.35 -9.76 4.48
CA GLN A 204 19.87 -8.37 4.57
C GLN A 204 18.66 -8.23 5.51
N VAL A 205 17.73 -9.18 5.44
CA VAL A 205 16.56 -9.25 6.32
C VAL A 205 16.98 -9.49 7.77
N ALA A 206 17.93 -10.39 8.01
CA ALA A 206 18.44 -10.69 9.34
C ALA A 206 19.22 -9.51 9.97
N GLU A 207 20.04 -8.80 9.19
CA GLU A 207 20.74 -7.58 9.63
C GLU A 207 19.75 -6.46 9.99
N LEU A 208 18.70 -6.29 9.17
CA LEU A 208 17.67 -5.29 9.46
C LEU A 208 16.88 -5.67 10.72
N ALA A 209 16.48 -6.95 10.84
CA ALA A 209 15.83 -7.47 12.03
C ALA A 209 16.72 -7.30 13.28
N LYS A 210 18.04 -7.49 13.17
CA LYS A 210 18.99 -7.27 14.27
C LYS A 210 19.04 -5.81 14.71
N LYS A 211 19.06 -4.89 13.75
CA LYS A 211 19.07 -3.44 13.99
C LYS A 211 17.78 -2.99 14.70
N ASP A 212 16.65 -3.58 14.33
CA ASP A 212 15.34 -3.27 14.90
C ASP A 212 15.04 -4.05 16.18
N ASN A 213 16.02 -4.78 16.74
CA ASN A 213 15.85 -5.68 17.89
C ASN A 213 14.70 -6.69 17.71
N ASN A 214 14.47 -7.11 16.46
CA ASN A 214 13.41 -8.01 16.06
C ASN A 214 13.87 -9.48 15.96
N LEU A 215 15.17 -9.77 16.08
CA LEU A 215 15.64 -11.15 16.07
C LEU A 215 15.09 -11.93 17.28
N PHE A 216 14.80 -13.21 17.05
CA PHE A 216 14.31 -14.13 18.08
C PHE A 216 15.19 -14.10 19.35
N GLU A 217 16.51 -14.12 19.19
CA GLU A 217 17.49 -14.10 20.30
C GLU A 217 17.44 -12.79 21.10
N GLN A 218 17.11 -11.66 20.45
CA GLN A 218 17.03 -10.35 21.10
C GLN A 218 15.66 -10.10 21.75
N ARG A 219 14.61 -10.75 21.26
CA ARG A 219 13.24 -10.64 21.80
C ARG A 219 12.99 -11.49 23.05
N ARG A 220 13.82 -12.50 23.35
CA ARG A 220 13.66 -13.34 24.54
C ARG A 220 14.72 -13.09 25.61
N HIS A 221 14.23 -12.82 26.81
CA HIS A 221 14.95 -12.89 28.08
C HIS A 221 14.95 -14.36 28.59
N TYR A 222 15.57 -15.29 27.86
CA TYR A 222 15.77 -16.70 28.28
C TYR A 222 17.24 -17.07 28.00
N PRO A 223 17.88 -17.90 28.86
CA PRO A 223 19.33 -18.08 28.83
C PRO A 223 19.78 -18.69 27.51
N SER A 224 20.81 -18.07 26.94
CA SER A 224 21.55 -18.61 25.81
C SER A 224 21.89 -20.07 26.07
N PHE A 225 21.79 -20.89 25.02
CA PHE A 225 22.30 -22.26 25.04
C PHE A 225 23.83 -22.20 25.13
N LYS A 226 24.36 -21.93 26.33
CA LYS A 226 25.75 -22.26 26.65
C LYS A 226 25.79 -23.77 26.82
N SER A 227 26.30 -24.45 25.80
CA SER A 227 26.73 -25.83 25.90
C SER A 227 27.81 -25.95 27.00
N ASN A 228 27.39 -26.36 28.19
CA ASN A 228 28.28 -27.13 29.05
C ASN A 228 28.11 -28.59 28.64
N LEU A 229 28.92 -29.04 27.70
CA LEU A 229 29.35 -30.43 27.48
C LEU A 229 30.52 -30.42 26.49
#